data_AF-A0A2E7Y5K5-F1
#
_entry.id   AF-A0A2E7Y5K5-F1
#
_cell.length_a   1.000
_cell.length_b   1.000
_cell.length_c   1.000
_cell.angle_alpha   90.00
_cell.angle_beta   90.00
_cell.angle_gamma   90.00
#
_symmetry.space_group_name_H-M   'P 1'
#
loop_
_entity.id
_entity.type
_entity.pdbx_description
1 polymer ?
#
loop_
_entity_poly.entity_id
_entity_poly.type
_entity_poly.pdbx_seq_one_letter_code
_entity_poly.pdbx_strand_id
1 'polypeptide(L)'
;MPIRGRSVASMSGCHQAGSSMRFPRTPCAKSMLMIRGRSIRWWRSPCMWGSRCSILASVLAGCCGLVGDHKARRSRLTLSSSGLGHYQHRMPPLSQLATATSTSEMGESSEPDFFVDACLAKGFALAGVTPCQPPPRADALQVWLDGHMHGTMAWMARNVNHRMDPAGLLPGARSIICVADRYEAPPQEGGQIAAYAKGRDYHKVMKRRLHQLCDAWKDRWPDALFRACVDTAPIMERAHAEAAGLGRIGKHTLLIEQGVGSWLLLGEILTTLDILPTPAVDDDPCGTCTRCIDACPTEALTPWHLDARRCIAALTIEHRGVISAELHAGIGSWLFGCDVCQQVCPHNQPTERSDSVVVGNTYTPRLHELEILDVLRWTEQDRVRLLQGTPLTRATLDMWHRNACIAAAEYGDDALIRQAISDLADSGEAPEMVQEAAKATWRRITGGPAS
;
A
#
# COMPACT_ATOMS: atom_id res chain seq x y z
N MET A 1 -24.36 66.80 21.91
CA MET A 1 -24.05 68.22 22.16
C MET A 1 -23.22 68.31 23.44
N PRO A 2 -22.20 69.17 23.52
CA PRO A 2 -20.93 69.02 22.81
C PRO A 2 -19.73 69.23 23.79
N ILE A 3 -18.44 69.18 23.43
CA ILE A 3 -17.70 70.29 22.79
C ILE A 3 -16.21 69.90 22.60
N ARG A 4 -15.78 69.95 21.33
CA ARG A 4 -14.51 70.45 20.74
C ARG A 4 -13.17 69.79 21.15
N GLY A 5 -12.24 69.48 20.25
CA GLY A 5 -12.08 69.80 18.82
C GLY A 5 -10.73 70.45 18.53
N ARG A 6 -10.22 70.20 17.31
CA ARG A 6 -9.10 70.83 16.56
C ARG A 6 -7.70 70.21 16.77
N SER A 7 -6.79 70.19 15.79
CA SER A 7 -6.80 70.35 14.32
C SER A 7 -5.32 70.28 13.87
N VAL A 8 -5.05 69.49 12.82
CA VAL A 8 -4.20 69.78 11.64
C VAL A 8 -2.96 70.68 11.78
N ALA A 9 -1.79 70.19 11.35
CA ALA A 9 -0.95 70.85 10.33
C ALA A 9 0.24 70.00 9.89
N SER A 10 0.22 69.65 8.60
CA SER A 10 1.38 69.33 7.76
C SER A 10 2.25 70.56 7.54
N MET A 11 3.57 70.39 7.49
CA MET A 11 4.45 71.31 6.76
C MET A 11 5.39 70.55 5.84
N SER A 12 5.21 70.83 4.56
CA SER A 12 6.09 70.60 3.44
C SER A 12 7.29 71.57 3.49
N GLY A 13 8.44 71.20 2.91
CA GLY A 13 9.44 72.24 2.58
C GLY A 13 10.86 71.80 2.23
N CYS A 14 11.09 71.65 0.92
CA CYS A 14 12.29 72.04 0.16
C CYS A 14 13.64 71.29 0.29
N HIS A 15 13.94 70.58 -0.80
CA HIS A 15 15.12 70.71 -1.69
C HIS A 15 16.48 71.16 -1.12
N GLN A 16 17.50 70.30 -1.36
CA GLN A 16 18.71 70.75 -2.04
C GLN A 16 19.31 69.62 -2.90
N ALA A 17 19.61 69.98 -4.14
CA ALA A 17 20.31 69.18 -5.13
C ALA A 17 21.83 69.28 -4.93
N GLY A 18 22.53 68.18 -5.18
CA GLY A 18 23.99 68.13 -5.25
C GLY A 18 24.43 67.05 -6.23
N SER A 19 24.67 67.47 -7.47
CA SER A 19 25.23 66.66 -8.54
C SER A 19 26.69 66.29 -8.27
N SER A 20 27.06 65.02 -8.49
CA SER A 20 28.39 64.72 -9.03
C SER A 20 28.35 63.45 -9.90
N MET A 21 28.68 63.62 -11.18
CA MET A 21 28.92 62.55 -12.13
C MET A 21 30.28 61.90 -11.85
N ARG A 22 30.35 60.56 -11.81
CA ARG A 22 31.52 59.77 -12.21
C ARG A 22 31.08 58.48 -12.90
N PHE A 23 31.65 58.24 -14.08
CA PHE A 23 31.47 57.06 -14.94
C PHE A 23 32.10 55.78 -14.34
N PRO A 24 31.71 54.58 -14.83
CA PRO A 24 31.71 53.35 -14.04
C PRO A 24 33.04 52.59 -14.10
N ARG A 25 33.34 51.89 -13.01
CA ARG A 25 34.29 50.77 -12.98
C ARG A 25 33.51 49.48 -12.72
N THR A 26 33.59 48.56 -13.67
CA THR A 26 33.18 47.16 -13.55
C THR A 26 33.87 46.47 -12.38
N PRO A 27 33.20 45.46 -11.78
CA PRO A 27 33.86 44.16 -11.71
C PRO A 27 32.93 42.98 -12.02
N CYS A 28 33.40 42.17 -12.98
CA CYS A 28 33.47 40.71 -12.97
C CYS A 28 32.31 39.94 -12.28
N ALA A 29 31.36 39.49 -13.10
CA ALA A 29 30.49 38.37 -12.78
C ALA A 29 31.34 37.09 -12.58
N LYS A 30 31.22 36.46 -11.41
CA LYS A 30 31.65 35.07 -11.21
C LYS A 30 30.58 34.17 -11.80
N SER A 31 30.84 33.63 -12.99
CA SER A 31 30.10 32.51 -13.56
C SER A 31 30.44 31.24 -12.77
N MET A 32 29.49 30.75 -11.99
CA MET A 32 29.56 29.42 -11.38
C MET A 32 28.81 28.45 -12.29
N LEU A 33 29.61 27.60 -12.94
CA LEU A 33 29.22 26.57 -13.88
C LEU A 33 28.46 25.46 -13.13
N MET A 34 27.13 25.46 -13.16
CA MET A 34 26.34 24.29 -12.75
C MET A 34 26.15 23.37 -13.96
N ILE A 35 26.90 22.27 -13.96
CA ILE A 35 26.81 21.16 -14.89
C ILE A 35 25.46 20.45 -14.63
N ARG A 36 24.47 20.71 -15.50
CA ARG A 36 23.28 19.88 -15.62
C ARG A 36 23.64 18.64 -16.45
N GLY A 37 23.84 17.51 -15.79
CA GLY A 37 23.96 16.20 -16.43
C GLY A 37 22.63 15.81 -17.09
N ARG A 38 22.53 16.01 -18.40
CA ARG A 38 21.53 15.36 -19.25
C ARG A 38 22.00 13.93 -19.53
N SER A 39 21.22 12.94 -19.10
CA SER A 39 21.40 11.56 -19.54
C SER A 39 20.92 11.43 -20.99
N ILE A 40 21.83 11.00 -21.84
CA ILE A 40 21.58 10.65 -23.24
C ILE A 40 20.89 9.28 -23.24
N ARG A 41 19.60 9.24 -23.55
CA ARG A 41 18.91 7.99 -23.92
C ARG A 41 19.17 7.72 -25.40
N TRP A 42 19.82 6.60 -25.68
CA TRP A 42 19.94 6.03 -27.01
C TRP A 42 18.58 5.53 -27.48
N TRP A 43 18.02 6.22 -28.47
CA TRP A 43 16.90 5.74 -29.26
C TRP A 43 17.40 4.62 -30.19
N ARG A 44 16.91 3.40 -29.99
CA ARG A 44 16.92 2.35 -31.02
C ARG A 44 15.49 2.17 -31.52
N SER A 45 15.23 2.67 -32.72
CA SER A 45 14.04 2.32 -33.51
C SER A 45 14.12 0.85 -33.93
N PRO A 46 13.01 0.08 -33.90
CA PRO A 46 12.88 -1.10 -34.73
C PRO A 46 12.15 -0.73 -36.03
N CYS A 47 12.85 -0.86 -37.14
CA CYS A 47 12.24 -0.92 -38.46
C CYS A 47 11.34 -2.16 -38.57
N MET A 48 10.16 -1.97 -39.14
CA MET A 48 9.37 -3.04 -39.73
C MET A 48 10.18 -3.69 -40.87
N TRP A 49 10.13 -5.02 -40.96
CA TRP A 49 9.81 -5.78 -42.18
C TRP A 49 9.86 -7.29 -41.86
N GLY A 50 8.71 -7.94 -42.06
CA GLY A 50 8.56 -9.16 -42.87
C GLY A 50 9.35 -10.43 -42.56
N SER A 51 8.57 -11.46 -42.23
CA SER A 51 8.64 -12.82 -42.82
C SER A 51 9.32 -13.94 -42.01
N ARG A 52 8.43 -14.77 -41.44
CA ARG A 52 8.38 -16.25 -41.52
C ARG A 52 9.69 -16.98 -41.85
N CYS A 53 10.14 -17.85 -40.96
CA CYS A 53 10.29 -19.28 -41.25
C CYS A 53 10.66 -20.09 -39.99
N SER A 54 9.90 -21.16 -39.77
CA SER A 54 10.18 -22.27 -38.86
C SER A 54 11.40 -23.07 -39.33
N ILE A 55 12.10 -23.75 -38.40
CA ILE A 55 12.54 -25.17 -38.47
C ILE A 55 13.59 -25.48 -37.37
N LEU A 56 13.43 -26.65 -36.75
CA LEU A 56 14.33 -27.32 -35.80
C LEU A 56 15.74 -27.56 -36.35
N ALA A 57 16.76 -27.60 -35.48
CA ALA A 57 17.57 -28.82 -35.24
C ALA A 57 18.75 -28.56 -34.28
N SER A 58 18.91 -29.46 -33.32
CA SER A 58 20.07 -29.70 -32.48
C SER A 58 21.29 -30.19 -33.30
N VAL A 59 22.52 -30.05 -32.76
CA VAL A 59 23.56 -31.10 -32.60
C VAL A 59 25.00 -30.53 -32.51
N LEU A 60 25.64 -30.86 -31.38
CA LEU A 60 27.06 -31.19 -31.07
C LEU A 60 28.27 -30.29 -31.44
N ALA A 61 28.98 -29.92 -30.36
CA ALA A 61 30.41 -30.16 -30.04
C ALA A 61 31.53 -29.79 -31.03
N GLY A 62 32.55 -29.09 -30.51
CA GLY A 62 33.88 -29.05 -31.13
C GLY A 62 34.82 -27.98 -30.56
N CYS A 63 35.90 -28.42 -29.92
CA CYS A 63 36.94 -27.61 -29.27
C CYS A 63 37.82 -26.78 -30.24
N CYS A 64 38.32 -25.64 -29.74
CA CYS A 64 39.68 -25.06 -29.86
C CYS A 64 39.57 -23.61 -29.40
N GLY A 65 40.16 -23.17 -28.29
CA GLY A 65 41.59 -23.18 -28.02
C GLY A 65 42.16 -21.84 -28.48
N LEU A 66 42.34 -20.87 -27.58
CA LEU A 66 43.30 -19.78 -27.75
C LEU A 66 43.74 -19.24 -26.39
N VAL A 67 45.06 -19.33 -26.22
CA VAL A 67 45.88 -18.93 -25.10
C VAL A 67 46.04 -17.41 -25.10
N GLY A 68 45.98 -16.79 -23.92
CA GLY A 68 46.26 -15.38 -23.69
C GLY A 68 46.91 -15.20 -22.33
N ASP A 69 48.23 -15.33 -22.33
CA ASP A 69 49.17 -15.17 -21.23
C ASP A 69 49.21 -13.71 -20.75
N HIS A 70 49.11 -13.44 -19.43
CA HIS A 70 49.74 -12.26 -18.83
C HIS A 70 49.89 -12.35 -17.30
N LYS A 71 51.11 -12.74 -16.91
CA LYS A 71 51.98 -12.25 -15.83
C LYS A 71 51.40 -12.01 -14.42
N ALA A 72 51.85 -12.92 -13.56
CA ALA A 72 51.98 -12.84 -12.12
C ALA A 72 52.55 -11.51 -11.55
N ARG A 73 51.97 -11.08 -10.42
CA ARG A 73 52.71 -10.48 -9.31
C ARG A 73 52.36 -11.22 -8.02
N ARG A 74 53.37 -11.90 -7.46
CA ARG A 74 53.38 -12.44 -6.10
C ARG A 74 53.79 -11.33 -5.14
N SER A 75 53.01 -11.10 -4.10
CA SER A 75 53.51 -10.61 -2.81
C SER A 75 53.11 -11.64 -1.75
N ARG A 76 54.11 -12.11 -1.02
CA ARG A 76 54.05 -13.14 0.02
C ARG A 76 54.06 -12.43 1.40
N LEU A 77 53.65 -13.17 2.44
CA LEU A 77 53.69 -12.89 3.89
C LEU A 77 52.31 -12.44 4.42
N THR A 78 51.70 -13.02 5.45
CA THR A 78 52.15 -13.98 6.47
C THR A 78 50.91 -14.62 7.10
N LEU A 79 50.98 -15.92 7.41
CA LEU A 79 49.97 -16.66 8.17
C LEU A 79 50.05 -16.28 9.66
N SER A 80 48.91 -15.95 10.28
CA SER A 80 48.70 -16.17 11.70
C SER A 80 47.43 -17.00 11.89
N SER A 81 47.62 -18.15 12.51
CA SER A 81 46.63 -19.14 12.88
C SER A 81 45.79 -18.71 14.09
N SER A 82 44.46 -18.80 13.98
CA SER A 82 43.59 -19.11 15.13
C SER A 82 42.14 -19.35 14.67
N GLY A 83 41.62 -20.55 14.93
CA GLY A 83 40.19 -20.79 15.17
C GLY A 83 39.32 -21.26 14.00
N LEU A 84 39.58 -22.46 13.44
CA LEU A 84 38.59 -23.19 12.65
C LEU A 84 37.75 -24.08 13.57
N GLY A 85 36.51 -23.68 13.84
CA GLY A 85 35.45 -24.56 14.30
C GLY A 85 34.82 -25.26 13.09
N HIS A 86 34.99 -26.58 13.00
CA HIS A 86 34.37 -27.42 11.98
C HIS A 86 32.86 -27.55 12.21
N TYR A 87 32.04 -26.94 11.36
CA TYR A 87 30.65 -27.36 11.14
C TYR A 87 30.56 -28.03 9.76
N GLN A 88 30.62 -29.36 9.74
CA GLN A 88 30.34 -30.16 8.56
C GLN A 88 28.81 -30.32 8.43
N HIS A 89 28.21 -29.67 7.44
CA HIS A 89 26.87 -30.05 6.97
C HIS A 89 26.97 -31.38 6.23
N ARG A 90 26.52 -32.47 6.87
CA ARG A 90 26.13 -33.70 6.19
C ARG A 90 24.67 -33.58 5.78
N MET A 91 24.41 -33.48 4.48
CA MET A 91 23.07 -33.77 3.94
C MET A 91 22.80 -35.28 4.04
N PRO A 92 21.60 -35.72 4.48
CA PRO A 92 21.25 -37.13 4.43
C PRO A 92 20.87 -37.54 2.99
N PRO A 93 21.14 -38.80 2.60
CA PRO A 93 20.85 -39.29 1.26
C PRO A 93 19.35 -39.51 1.02
N LEU A 94 18.92 -39.17 -0.20
CA LEU A 94 17.61 -39.45 -0.77
C LEU A 94 17.40 -40.96 -0.97
N SER A 95 16.95 -41.66 0.07
CA SER A 95 16.26 -42.95 -0.07
C SER A 95 15.64 -43.38 1.26
N GLN A 96 14.40 -42.96 1.51
CA GLN A 96 13.42 -43.68 2.33
C GLN A 96 12.07 -42.93 2.28
N LEU A 97 11.42 -43.00 1.11
CA LEU A 97 9.97 -42.84 1.04
C LEU A 97 9.36 -44.18 1.47
N ALA A 98 9.21 -44.36 2.78
CA ALA A 98 8.38 -45.41 3.33
C ALA A 98 7.00 -44.80 3.61
N THR A 99 6.01 -45.32 2.89
CA THR A 99 4.58 -45.14 3.11
C THR A 99 4.21 -45.40 4.57
N ALA A 100 3.89 -44.36 5.30
CA ALA A 100 3.16 -44.45 6.56
C ALA A 100 1.72 -43.95 6.31
N THR A 101 0.87 -44.87 5.87
CA THR A 101 -0.57 -44.76 6.12
C THR A 101 -0.78 -45.04 7.60
N SER A 102 -0.85 -43.99 8.42
CA SER A 102 -1.46 -44.06 9.74
C SER A 102 -2.75 -43.25 9.69
N THR A 103 -3.87 -43.95 9.65
CA THR A 103 -5.14 -43.45 10.14
C THR A 103 -4.97 -43.20 11.64
N SER A 104 -4.52 -42.00 12.02
CA SER A 104 -4.43 -41.59 13.40
C SER A 104 -5.80 -41.10 13.86
N GLU A 105 -6.23 -41.67 14.97
CA GLU A 105 -7.44 -41.37 15.71
C GLU A 105 -7.59 -39.86 15.94
N MET A 106 -8.83 -39.37 15.86
CA MET A 106 -9.17 -37.98 16.19
C MET A 106 -8.89 -37.73 17.69
N GLY A 107 -7.68 -37.28 18.00
CA GLY A 107 -7.24 -37.00 19.37
C GLY A 107 -5.90 -36.28 19.52
N GLU A 108 -5.04 -36.25 18.51
CA GLU A 108 -3.75 -35.55 18.56
C GLU A 108 -3.80 -34.24 17.75
N SER A 109 -3.45 -33.13 18.40
CA SER A 109 -3.29 -31.82 17.77
C SER A 109 -2.22 -31.89 16.68
N SER A 110 -2.52 -31.37 15.49
CA SER A 110 -1.57 -31.34 14.37
C SER A 110 -0.50 -30.26 14.58
N GLU A 111 0.75 -30.59 14.21
CA GLU A 111 1.86 -29.63 14.20
C GLU A 111 1.62 -28.49 13.18
N PRO A 112 1.95 -27.23 13.51
CA PRO A 112 1.66 -26.09 12.65
C PRO A 112 2.56 -26.03 11.41
N ASP A 113 3.79 -26.56 11.51
CA ASP A 113 4.83 -26.46 10.48
C ASP A 113 4.35 -26.96 9.12
N PHE A 114 3.58 -28.06 9.08
CA PHE A 114 3.03 -28.57 7.83
C PHE A 114 2.15 -27.53 7.10
N PHE A 115 1.30 -26.82 7.83
CA PHE A 115 0.38 -25.82 7.26
C PHE A 115 1.12 -24.54 6.88
N VAL A 116 2.06 -24.10 7.73
CA VAL A 116 2.91 -22.93 7.50
C VAL A 116 3.76 -23.15 6.24
N ASP A 117 4.48 -24.26 6.16
CA ASP A 117 5.33 -24.60 5.01
C ASP A 117 4.52 -24.72 3.72
N ALA A 118 3.33 -25.31 3.78
CA ALA A 118 2.44 -25.39 2.61
C ALA A 118 2.00 -23.99 2.13
N CYS A 119 1.72 -23.05 3.03
CA CYS A 119 1.38 -21.68 2.68
C CYS A 119 2.57 -20.95 2.05
N LEU A 120 3.76 -21.06 2.65
CA LEU A 120 4.99 -20.47 2.13
C LEU A 120 5.33 -21.05 0.74
N ALA A 121 5.17 -22.36 0.55
CA ALA A 121 5.36 -23.02 -0.74
C ALA A 121 4.34 -22.60 -1.81
N LYS A 122 3.16 -22.08 -1.41
CA LYS A 122 2.22 -21.41 -2.33
C LYS A 122 2.56 -19.95 -2.62
N GLY A 123 3.66 -19.46 -2.07
CA GLY A 123 4.18 -18.12 -2.33
C GLY A 123 3.50 -17.04 -1.51
N PHE A 124 2.96 -17.37 -0.33
CA PHE A 124 2.69 -16.36 0.69
C PHE A 124 4.00 -15.97 1.37
N ALA A 125 4.12 -14.69 1.74
CA ALA A 125 5.32 -14.14 2.37
C ALA A 125 5.45 -14.61 3.83
N LEU A 126 4.32 -14.69 4.53
CA LEU A 126 4.23 -15.10 5.93
C LEU A 126 3.05 -16.05 6.11
N ALA A 127 3.15 -16.95 7.09
CA ALA A 127 2.06 -17.80 7.53
C ALA A 127 2.19 -18.13 9.02
N GLY A 128 1.06 -18.39 9.66
CA GLY A 128 0.98 -18.73 11.08
C GLY A 128 -0.39 -19.29 11.44
N VAL A 129 -0.53 -19.81 12.65
CA VAL A 129 -1.73 -20.48 13.13
C VAL A 129 -2.13 -19.90 14.49
N THR A 130 -3.40 -19.59 14.65
CA THR A 130 -3.99 -19.18 15.93
C THR A 130 -5.23 -20.02 16.22
N PRO A 131 -5.66 -20.18 17.49
CA PRO A 131 -6.95 -20.78 17.78
C PRO A 131 -8.09 -19.97 17.15
N CYS A 132 -9.18 -20.66 16.77
CA CYS A 132 -10.41 -20.03 16.31
C CYS A 132 -11.23 -19.52 17.50
N GLN A 133 -10.73 -18.47 18.12
CA GLN A 133 -11.32 -17.80 19.28
C GLN A 133 -11.42 -16.30 19.00
N PRO A 134 -12.27 -15.55 19.74
CA PRO A 134 -12.26 -14.09 19.68
C PRO A 134 -10.83 -13.53 19.80
N PRO A 135 -10.37 -12.70 18.84
CA PRO A 135 -9.01 -12.21 18.88
C PRO A 135 -8.83 -11.20 20.02
N PRO A 136 -7.58 -10.90 20.42
CA PRO A 136 -7.30 -9.80 21.34
C PRO A 136 -7.99 -8.51 20.88
N ARG A 137 -8.59 -7.79 21.81
CA ARG A 137 -9.29 -6.50 21.59
C ARG A 137 -10.50 -6.57 20.63
N ALA A 138 -11.17 -7.73 20.53
CA ALA A 138 -12.43 -7.84 19.79
C ALA A 138 -13.47 -6.80 20.26
N ASP A 139 -13.49 -6.47 21.55
CA ASP A 139 -14.33 -5.44 22.18
C ASP A 139 -14.06 -4.02 21.64
N ALA A 140 -12.84 -3.72 21.18
CA ALA A 140 -12.52 -2.43 20.59
C ALA A 140 -13.34 -2.15 19.31
N LEU A 141 -13.80 -3.19 18.60
CA LEU A 141 -14.72 -3.02 17.48
C LEU A 141 -16.05 -2.42 17.94
N GLN A 142 -16.59 -2.88 19.06
CA GLN A 142 -17.86 -2.36 19.58
C GLN A 142 -17.72 -0.89 19.97
N VAL A 143 -16.65 -0.53 20.68
CA VAL A 143 -16.35 0.88 21.02
C VAL A 143 -16.24 1.75 19.76
N TRP A 144 -15.58 1.25 18.72
CA TRP A 144 -15.44 1.96 17.44
C TRP A 144 -16.77 2.13 16.70
N LEU A 145 -17.66 1.12 16.75
CA LEU A 145 -18.99 1.19 16.18
C LEU A 145 -19.90 2.15 16.93
N ASP A 146 -19.88 2.12 18.27
CA ASP A 146 -20.66 3.00 19.15
C ASP A 146 -20.25 4.47 18.98
N GLY A 147 -18.97 4.73 18.71
CA GLY A 147 -18.47 6.05 18.34
C GLY A 147 -18.81 6.50 16.91
N HIS A 148 -19.54 5.68 16.14
CA HIS A 148 -19.84 5.89 14.72
C HIS A 148 -18.61 6.11 13.84
N MET A 149 -17.46 5.59 14.26
CA MET A 149 -16.18 5.82 13.58
C MET A 149 -16.08 5.09 12.23
N HIS A 150 -17.05 4.23 11.90
CA HIS A 150 -17.21 3.56 10.61
C HIS A 150 -17.78 4.45 9.50
N GLY A 151 -18.27 5.65 9.84
CA GLY A 151 -18.91 6.53 8.88
C GLY A 151 -20.06 5.85 8.13
N THR A 152 -20.01 5.85 6.81
CA THR A 152 -21.07 5.28 5.97
C THR A 152 -20.94 3.77 5.72
N MET A 153 -19.95 3.10 6.30
CA MET A 153 -19.71 1.67 6.12
C MET A 153 -20.71 0.82 6.95
N ALA A 154 -22.01 0.91 6.65
CA ALA A 154 -23.05 0.18 7.38
C ALA A 154 -22.82 -1.35 7.42
N TRP A 155 -22.05 -1.89 6.47
CA TRP A 155 -21.65 -3.30 6.44
C TRP A 155 -20.75 -3.71 7.62
N MET A 156 -20.06 -2.76 8.27
CA MET A 156 -19.30 -3.02 9.50
C MET A 156 -20.22 -3.39 10.67
N ALA A 157 -21.42 -2.79 10.74
CA ALA A 157 -22.39 -3.00 11.81
C ALA A 157 -23.33 -4.19 11.62
N ARG A 158 -23.42 -4.80 10.42
CA ARG A 158 -24.41 -5.87 10.14
C ARG A 158 -24.05 -7.24 10.72
N ASN A 159 -22.77 -7.58 10.79
CA ASN A 159 -22.30 -8.94 11.16
C ASN A 159 -21.25 -8.87 12.29
N VAL A 160 -21.47 -7.99 13.27
CA VAL A 160 -20.50 -7.72 14.35
C VAL A 160 -20.15 -8.99 15.11
N ASN A 161 -21.13 -9.82 15.43
CA ASN A 161 -20.92 -11.08 16.16
C ASN A 161 -19.92 -12.00 15.43
N HIS A 162 -20.00 -12.13 14.10
CA HIS A 162 -19.04 -12.93 13.33
C HIS A 162 -17.64 -12.31 13.28
N ARG A 163 -17.54 -10.97 13.34
CA ARG A 163 -16.25 -10.27 13.36
C ARG A 163 -15.54 -10.47 14.69
N MET A 164 -16.30 -10.39 15.79
CA MET A 164 -15.79 -10.56 17.14
C MET A 164 -15.55 -12.02 17.49
N ASP A 165 -16.34 -12.94 16.92
CA ASP A 165 -16.20 -14.37 17.09
C ASP A 165 -16.16 -15.10 15.74
N PRO A 166 -14.97 -15.52 15.26
CA PRO A 166 -14.81 -16.20 13.98
C PRO A 166 -15.49 -17.58 13.94
N ALA A 167 -15.85 -18.19 15.09
CA ALA A 167 -16.52 -19.48 15.12
C ALA A 167 -17.89 -19.45 14.43
N GLY A 168 -18.53 -18.27 14.35
CA GLY A 168 -19.78 -18.09 13.61
C GLY A 168 -19.64 -18.21 12.08
N LEU A 169 -18.42 -18.12 11.53
CA LEU A 169 -18.17 -18.20 10.09
C LEU A 169 -18.06 -19.63 9.57
N LEU A 170 -17.63 -20.55 10.44
CA LEU A 170 -17.50 -21.97 10.16
C LEU A 170 -17.80 -22.76 11.45
N PRO A 171 -18.99 -23.39 11.55
CA PRO A 171 -19.35 -24.18 12.71
C PRO A 171 -18.30 -25.26 13.01
N GLY A 172 -17.88 -25.34 14.28
CA GLY A 172 -16.87 -26.30 14.73
C GLY A 172 -15.42 -25.93 14.40
N ALA A 173 -15.16 -24.72 13.89
CA ALA A 173 -13.80 -24.25 13.66
C ALA A 173 -13.00 -24.22 14.97
N ARG A 174 -11.77 -24.73 14.94
CA ARG A 174 -10.84 -24.84 16.07
C ARG A 174 -9.57 -24.05 15.86
N SER A 175 -9.13 -23.89 14.61
CA SER A 175 -7.92 -23.16 14.24
C SER A 175 -8.17 -22.22 13.06
N ILE A 176 -7.35 -21.17 12.99
CA ILE A 176 -7.28 -20.20 11.90
C ILE A 176 -5.85 -20.16 11.41
N ILE A 177 -5.66 -20.52 10.14
CA ILE A 177 -4.38 -20.38 9.45
C ILE A 177 -4.36 -19.01 8.80
N CYS A 178 -3.48 -18.13 9.27
CA CYS A 178 -3.32 -16.77 8.77
C CYS A 178 -2.16 -16.72 7.78
N VAL A 179 -2.33 -16.00 6.68
CA VAL A 179 -1.26 -15.73 5.72
C VAL A 179 -1.13 -14.24 5.46
N ALA A 180 0.07 -13.82 5.11
CA ALA A 180 0.29 -12.50 4.52
C ALA A 180 1.01 -12.63 3.18
N ASP A 181 0.65 -11.77 2.24
CA ASP A 181 1.40 -11.55 1.03
C ASP A 181 1.99 -10.14 1.02
N ARG A 182 3.14 -9.98 0.36
CA ARG A 182 3.86 -8.71 0.31
C ARG A 182 3.62 -8.01 -1.01
N TYR A 183 3.42 -6.70 -0.97
CA TYR A 183 3.46 -5.83 -2.13
C TYR A 183 4.50 -4.73 -1.93
N GLU A 184 4.85 -4.05 -3.00
CA GLU A 184 5.77 -2.91 -2.95
C GLU A 184 5.00 -1.62 -3.17
N ALA A 185 5.48 -0.55 -2.52
CA ALA A 185 5.02 0.80 -2.77
C ALA A 185 5.88 1.43 -3.87
N PRO A 186 5.38 1.53 -5.12
CA PRO A 186 6.12 2.26 -6.15
C PRO A 186 6.14 3.75 -5.82
N PRO A 187 7.13 4.51 -6.36
CA PRO A 187 7.06 5.97 -6.38
C PRO A 187 5.71 6.45 -6.93
N GLN A 188 5.27 7.61 -6.43
CA GLN A 188 3.98 8.21 -6.77
C GLN A 188 4.24 9.57 -7.45
N GLU A 189 3.78 9.74 -8.69
CA GLU A 189 3.67 11.03 -9.37
C GLU A 189 2.21 11.21 -9.85
N GLY A 190 1.76 12.46 -10.05
CA GLY A 190 0.40 12.76 -10.52
C GLY A 190 -0.72 12.44 -9.53
N GLY A 191 -1.84 11.92 -10.05
CA GLY A 191 -2.98 11.44 -9.26
C GLY A 191 -2.64 10.18 -8.46
N GLN A 192 -2.66 10.29 -7.14
CA GLN A 192 -2.13 9.24 -6.25
C GLN A 192 -3.14 8.09 -6.05
N ILE A 193 -2.62 6.88 -6.07
CA ILE A 193 -3.37 5.64 -5.83
C ILE A 193 -2.60 4.80 -4.83
N ALA A 194 -3.28 4.26 -3.82
CA ALA A 194 -2.67 3.39 -2.83
C ALA A 194 -1.97 2.20 -3.50
N ALA A 195 -0.75 1.92 -3.08
CA ALA A 195 0.16 0.99 -3.74
C ALA A 195 -0.46 -0.39 -3.97
N TYR A 196 -1.20 -0.91 -2.98
CA TYR A 196 -1.85 -2.23 -3.07
C TYR A 196 -2.85 -2.34 -4.21
N ALA A 197 -3.42 -1.21 -4.66
CA ALA A 197 -4.50 -1.17 -5.64
C ALA A 197 -4.00 -1.03 -7.08
N LYS A 198 -2.70 -0.80 -7.30
CA LYS A 198 -2.11 -0.57 -8.63
C LYS A 198 -1.97 -1.86 -9.46
N GLY A 199 -1.97 -3.02 -8.80
CA GLY A 199 -1.76 -4.34 -9.43
C GLY A 199 -3.05 -5.11 -9.70
N ARG A 200 -2.92 -6.44 -9.79
CA ARG A 200 -4.09 -7.33 -9.83
C ARG A 200 -4.88 -7.23 -8.53
N ASP A 201 -6.20 -7.43 -8.65
CA ASP A 201 -7.10 -7.57 -7.52
C ASP A 201 -6.67 -8.69 -6.56
N TYR A 202 -6.14 -8.28 -5.39
CA TYR A 202 -5.59 -9.21 -4.41
C TYR A 202 -6.63 -10.20 -3.88
N HIS A 203 -7.90 -9.79 -3.78
CA HIS A 203 -8.99 -10.66 -3.37
C HIS A 203 -9.01 -11.94 -4.21
N LYS A 204 -8.92 -11.79 -5.54
CA LYS A 204 -8.97 -12.91 -6.48
C LYS A 204 -7.68 -13.74 -6.47
N VAL A 205 -6.55 -13.08 -6.28
CA VAL A 205 -5.23 -13.72 -6.24
C VAL A 205 -5.08 -14.58 -5.00
N MET A 206 -5.30 -13.99 -3.82
CA MET A 206 -5.14 -14.65 -2.53
C MET A 206 -6.17 -15.77 -2.38
N LYS A 207 -7.45 -15.48 -2.63
CA LYS A 207 -8.52 -16.48 -2.49
C LYS A 207 -8.32 -17.70 -3.38
N ARG A 208 -7.77 -17.54 -4.59
CA ARG A 208 -7.41 -18.65 -5.46
C ARG A 208 -6.35 -19.56 -4.83
N ARG A 209 -5.28 -19.00 -4.28
CA ARG A 209 -4.22 -19.78 -3.61
C ARG A 209 -4.73 -20.45 -2.34
N LEU A 210 -5.54 -19.74 -1.54
CA LEU A 210 -6.16 -20.29 -0.34
C LEU A 210 -7.10 -21.46 -0.68
N HIS A 211 -7.94 -21.33 -1.71
CA HIS A 211 -8.78 -22.45 -2.15
C HIS A 211 -7.97 -23.66 -2.62
N GLN A 212 -6.86 -23.45 -3.33
CA GLN A 212 -5.97 -24.56 -3.72
C GLN A 212 -5.38 -25.28 -2.50
N LEU A 213 -5.05 -24.56 -1.43
CA LEU A 213 -4.62 -25.17 -0.16
C LEU A 213 -5.77 -25.94 0.49
N CYS A 214 -6.94 -25.31 0.63
CA CYS A 214 -8.13 -25.96 1.18
C CYS A 214 -8.46 -27.27 0.44
N ASP A 215 -8.43 -27.27 -0.88
CA ASP A 215 -8.77 -28.44 -1.69
C ASP A 215 -7.72 -29.55 -1.52
N ALA A 216 -6.43 -29.22 -1.51
CA ALA A 216 -5.37 -30.18 -1.24
C ALA A 216 -5.44 -30.77 0.19
N TRP A 217 -5.89 -29.99 1.18
CA TRP A 217 -6.04 -30.47 2.55
C TRP A 217 -7.32 -31.30 2.76
N LYS A 218 -8.41 -31.02 2.04
CA LYS A 218 -9.61 -31.87 2.06
C LYS A 218 -9.30 -33.29 1.59
N ASP A 219 -8.43 -33.46 0.61
CA ASP A 219 -8.02 -34.79 0.14
C ASP A 219 -7.32 -35.59 1.25
N ARG A 220 -6.63 -34.91 2.17
CA ARG A 220 -5.93 -35.52 3.31
C ARG A 220 -6.80 -35.67 4.56
N TRP A 221 -7.71 -34.73 4.80
CA TRP A 221 -8.65 -34.72 5.91
C TRP A 221 -10.08 -34.54 5.40
N PRO A 222 -10.72 -35.61 4.89
CA PRO A 222 -12.03 -35.51 4.24
C PRO A 222 -13.16 -35.06 5.17
N ASP A 223 -13.03 -35.33 6.48
CA ASP A 223 -14.01 -34.92 7.49
C ASP A 223 -13.78 -33.49 8.02
N ALA A 224 -12.64 -32.88 7.68
CA ALA A 224 -12.33 -31.53 8.09
C ALA A 224 -12.97 -30.50 7.16
N LEU A 225 -13.45 -29.40 7.74
CA LEU A 225 -13.95 -28.27 6.99
C LEU A 225 -12.88 -27.19 6.87
N PHE A 226 -12.90 -26.47 5.75
CA PHE A 226 -11.99 -25.36 5.48
C PHE A 226 -12.76 -24.20 4.83
N ARG A 227 -12.57 -22.98 5.34
CA ARG A 227 -13.19 -21.77 4.79
C ARG A 227 -12.14 -20.68 4.59
N ALA A 228 -11.90 -20.34 3.32
CA ALA A 228 -11.00 -19.24 2.97
C ALA A 228 -11.70 -17.87 3.09
N CYS A 229 -11.00 -16.92 3.70
CA CYS A 229 -11.40 -15.54 3.95
C CYS A 229 -10.32 -14.60 3.42
N VAL A 230 -10.74 -13.51 2.75
CA VAL A 230 -9.89 -12.40 2.29
C VAL A 230 -10.77 -11.16 2.23
N ASP A 231 -10.51 -10.16 3.08
CA ASP A 231 -11.10 -8.81 3.23
C ASP A 231 -12.62 -8.74 3.41
N THR A 232 -13.33 -9.36 2.47
CA THR A 232 -14.78 -9.35 2.32
C THR A 232 -15.52 -10.21 3.34
N ALA A 233 -14.82 -11.12 4.04
CA ALA A 233 -15.42 -11.94 5.09
C ALA A 233 -15.53 -11.13 6.39
N PRO A 234 -16.56 -11.35 7.22
CA PRO A 234 -16.66 -10.63 8.48
C PRO A 234 -15.75 -11.22 9.55
N ILE A 235 -14.43 -11.11 9.38
CA ILE A 235 -13.37 -11.55 10.30
C ILE A 235 -12.39 -10.40 10.57
N MET A 236 -11.79 -10.34 11.76
CA MET A 236 -10.78 -9.33 12.12
C MET A 236 -9.37 -9.80 11.70
N GLU A 237 -9.11 -9.81 10.39
CA GLU A 237 -7.87 -10.33 9.75
C GLU A 237 -6.59 -9.91 10.48
N ARG A 238 -6.44 -8.60 10.74
CA ARG A 238 -5.24 -8.05 11.39
C ARG A 238 -5.03 -8.58 12.82
N ALA A 239 -6.12 -8.77 13.56
CA ALA A 239 -6.05 -9.22 14.95
C ALA A 239 -5.76 -10.72 15.03
N HIS A 240 -6.29 -11.51 14.10
CA HIS A 240 -5.91 -12.93 13.98
C HIS A 240 -4.49 -13.12 13.46
N ALA A 241 -4.04 -12.30 12.50
CA ALA A 241 -2.66 -12.33 12.04
C ALA A 241 -1.66 -11.97 13.15
N GLU A 242 -1.99 -11.00 14.00
CA GLU A 242 -1.22 -10.69 15.23
C GLU A 242 -1.18 -11.89 16.19
N ALA A 243 -2.33 -12.51 16.48
CA ALA A 243 -2.42 -13.68 17.35
C ALA A 243 -1.68 -14.91 16.79
N ALA A 244 -1.62 -15.04 15.47
CA ALA A 244 -0.86 -16.07 14.76
C ALA A 244 0.65 -15.73 14.63
N GLY A 245 1.12 -14.63 15.19
CA GLY A 245 2.55 -14.27 15.21
C GLY A 245 3.08 -13.71 13.88
N LEU A 246 2.24 -13.26 12.95
CA LEU A 246 2.69 -12.66 11.69
C LEU A 246 3.24 -11.23 11.88
N GLY A 247 3.07 -10.64 13.05
CA GLY A 247 3.51 -9.28 13.36
C GLY A 247 2.68 -8.65 14.47
N ARG A 248 2.77 -7.31 14.59
CA ARG A 248 2.07 -6.54 15.61
C ARG A 248 1.34 -5.33 15.05
N ILE A 249 0.16 -5.05 15.60
CA ILE A 249 -0.64 -3.92 15.15
C ILE A 249 -0.01 -2.62 15.67
N GLY A 250 0.48 -1.81 14.73
CA GLY A 250 1.05 -0.51 15.03
C GLY A 250 0.00 0.56 15.36
N LYS A 251 0.47 1.73 15.80
CA LYS A 251 -0.39 2.89 16.11
C LYS A 251 -1.22 3.35 14.91
N HIS A 252 -0.77 3.10 13.67
CA HIS A 252 -1.54 3.35 12.45
C HIS A 252 -2.59 2.26 12.13
N THR A 253 -2.83 1.30 13.03
CA THR A 253 -3.85 0.23 12.93
C THR A 253 -3.59 -0.86 11.88
N LEU A 254 -2.39 -0.93 11.31
CA LEU A 254 -1.99 -1.98 10.36
C LEU A 254 -1.00 -2.94 11.04
N LEU A 255 -0.96 -4.19 10.56
CA LEU A 255 0.01 -5.18 10.98
C LEU A 255 1.41 -4.76 10.51
N ILE A 256 2.39 -4.83 11.41
CA ILE A 256 3.80 -4.59 11.14
C ILE A 256 4.55 -5.88 11.46
N GLU A 257 5.24 -6.44 10.48
CA GLU A 257 6.21 -7.50 10.71
C GLU A 257 7.60 -6.88 10.87
N GLN A 258 8.35 -7.33 11.88
CA GLN A 258 9.65 -6.76 12.22
C GLN A 258 10.70 -7.06 11.15
N GLY A 259 11.09 -6.01 10.42
CA GLY A 259 12.08 -6.09 9.35
C GLY A 259 11.48 -6.29 7.96
N VAL A 260 10.21 -6.71 7.83
CA VAL A 260 9.49 -6.72 6.53
C VAL A 260 8.61 -5.48 6.34
N GLY A 261 8.02 -4.95 7.42
CA GLY A 261 7.17 -3.76 7.40
C GLY A 261 5.66 -4.08 7.38
N SER A 262 4.87 -3.13 6.88
CA SER A 262 3.40 -3.18 6.85
C SER A 262 2.80 -3.23 5.46
N TRP A 263 3.61 -3.37 4.40
CA TRP A 263 3.14 -3.57 3.02
C TRP A 263 2.64 -5.00 2.80
N LEU A 264 1.62 -5.37 3.58
CA LEU A 264 1.08 -6.72 3.70
C LEU A 264 -0.41 -6.74 3.33
N LEU A 265 -0.80 -7.77 2.59
CA LEU A 265 -2.18 -8.16 2.32
C LEU A 265 -2.47 -9.43 3.11
N LEU A 266 -3.64 -9.53 3.75
CA LEU A 266 -3.96 -10.61 4.66
C LEU A 266 -5.03 -11.55 4.07
N GLY A 267 -5.04 -12.77 4.60
CA GLY A 267 -6.11 -13.73 4.38
C GLY A 267 -6.02 -14.90 5.35
N GLU A 268 -7.12 -15.60 5.51
CA GLU A 268 -7.26 -16.66 6.51
C GLU A 268 -7.91 -17.91 5.94
N ILE A 269 -7.61 -19.05 6.55
CA ILE A 269 -8.37 -20.29 6.41
C ILE A 269 -8.84 -20.71 7.80
N LEU A 270 -10.15 -20.67 8.03
CA LEU A 270 -10.75 -21.27 9.21
C LEU A 270 -10.87 -22.77 8.97
N THR A 271 -10.60 -23.58 10.00
CA THR A 271 -10.71 -25.03 9.89
C THR A 271 -11.20 -25.68 11.18
N THR A 272 -11.89 -26.82 11.05
CA THR A 272 -12.28 -27.68 12.17
C THR A 272 -11.12 -28.54 12.69
N LEU A 273 -9.97 -28.53 12.01
CA LEU A 273 -8.76 -29.18 12.52
C LEU A 273 -8.25 -28.51 13.77
N ASP A 274 -7.75 -29.32 14.70
CA ASP A 274 -7.02 -28.87 15.88
C ASP A 274 -5.54 -28.76 15.54
N ILE A 275 -5.06 -27.54 15.37
CA ILE A 275 -3.67 -27.26 15.00
C ILE A 275 -3.05 -26.44 16.13
N LEU A 276 -1.88 -26.85 16.60
CA LEU A 276 -1.14 -26.10 17.61
C LEU A 276 -0.85 -24.67 17.11
N PRO A 277 -0.98 -23.65 17.95
CA PRO A 277 -0.75 -22.27 17.54
C PRO A 277 0.73 -21.98 17.33
N THR A 278 1.03 -21.09 16.38
CA THR A 278 2.37 -20.52 16.26
C THR A 278 2.62 -19.50 17.38
N PRO A 279 3.88 -19.31 17.82
CA PRO A 279 4.19 -18.34 18.86
C PRO A 279 3.80 -16.91 18.46
N ALA A 280 3.14 -16.20 19.37
CA ALA A 280 2.85 -14.78 19.21
C ALA A 280 4.12 -13.92 19.36
N VAL A 281 4.08 -12.69 18.84
CA VAL A 281 5.17 -11.71 18.97
C VAL A 281 4.81 -10.68 20.04
N ASP A 282 5.59 -10.56 21.11
CA ASP A 282 5.19 -9.72 22.26
C ASP A 282 5.69 -8.27 22.24
N ASP A 283 6.61 -7.91 21.36
CA ASP A 283 7.20 -6.57 21.34
C ASP A 283 6.27 -5.51 20.71
N ASP A 284 6.09 -4.37 21.38
CA ASP A 284 5.42 -3.20 20.79
C ASP A 284 6.29 -2.60 19.67
N PRO A 285 5.87 -2.64 18.40
CA PRO A 285 6.68 -2.13 17.30
C PRO A 285 6.80 -0.60 17.34
N CYS A 286 5.94 0.12 18.06
CA CYS A 286 5.87 1.58 17.98
C CYS A 286 6.67 2.30 19.07
N GLY A 287 6.67 1.79 20.30
CA GLY A 287 7.26 2.50 21.45
C GLY A 287 6.76 3.93 21.54
N THR A 288 7.68 4.91 21.60
CA THR A 288 7.35 6.34 21.66
C THR A 288 7.06 6.98 20.30
N CYS A 289 7.23 6.28 19.17
CA CYS A 289 7.06 6.84 17.83
C CYS A 289 5.61 7.30 17.58
N THR A 290 5.44 8.46 16.93
CA THR A 290 4.15 9.06 16.54
C THR A 290 4.08 9.46 15.07
N ARG A 291 5.09 9.15 14.25
CA ARG A 291 5.21 9.64 12.86
C ARG A 291 3.95 9.50 12.01
N CYS A 292 3.28 8.34 12.09
CA CYS A 292 2.06 8.09 11.32
C CYS A 292 0.86 8.94 11.76
N ILE A 293 0.80 9.29 13.04
CA ILE A 293 -0.22 10.17 13.61
C ILE A 293 0.08 11.61 13.17
N ASP A 294 1.32 12.05 13.38
CA ASP A 294 1.77 13.42 13.06
C ASP A 294 1.67 13.74 11.57
N ALA A 295 1.87 12.73 10.70
CA ALA A 295 1.80 12.90 9.25
C ALA A 295 0.39 12.71 8.67
N CYS A 296 -0.60 12.27 9.45
CA CYS A 296 -1.95 12.00 8.94
C CYS A 296 -2.62 13.32 8.51
N PRO A 297 -2.85 13.58 7.20
CA PRO A 297 -3.22 14.92 6.74
C PRO A 297 -4.62 15.38 7.19
N THR A 298 -5.45 14.42 7.60
CA THR A 298 -6.82 14.64 8.06
C THR A 298 -7.00 14.27 9.53
N GLU A 299 -5.91 14.03 10.27
CA GLU A 299 -5.94 13.70 11.71
C GLU A 299 -6.88 12.51 12.02
N ALA A 300 -6.93 11.54 11.12
CA ALA A 300 -7.78 10.36 11.26
C ALA A 300 -7.23 9.34 12.28
N LEU A 301 -6.00 9.52 12.76
CA LEU A 301 -5.29 8.56 13.58
C LEU A 301 -5.02 9.11 14.98
N THR A 302 -5.30 8.29 15.98
CA THR A 302 -4.69 8.37 17.32
C THR A 302 -4.08 6.99 17.64
N PRO A 303 -3.30 6.80 18.72
CA PRO A 303 -2.66 5.52 18.98
C PRO A 303 -3.64 4.34 18.97
N TRP A 304 -3.49 3.45 17.98
CA TRP A 304 -4.32 2.25 17.76
C TRP A 304 -5.80 2.53 17.47
N HIS A 305 -6.14 3.75 17.04
CA HIS A 305 -7.50 4.12 16.72
C HIS A 305 -7.55 4.91 15.40
N LEU A 306 -8.56 4.61 14.58
CA LEU A 306 -8.76 5.20 13.27
C LEU A 306 -10.20 5.73 13.16
N ASP A 307 -10.37 7.01 12.86
CA ASP A 307 -11.67 7.56 12.46
C ASP A 307 -11.84 7.45 10.94
N ALA A 308 -12.66 6.51 10.47
CA ALA A 308 -12.88 6.30 9.04
C ALA A 308 -13.69 7.44 8.39
N ARG A 309 -14.33 8.32 9.17
CA ARG A 309 -14.98 9.53 8.66
C ARG A 309 -13.96 10.58 8.18
N ARG A 310 -12.72 10.47 8.63
CA ARG A 310 -11.61 11.38 8.29
C ARG A 310 -10.53 10.71 7.46
N CYS A 311 -10.40 9.38 7.55
CA CYS A 311 -9.39 8.62 6.82
C CYS A 311 -9.54 8.78 5.30
N ILE A 312 -8.51 9.31 4.63
CA ILE A 312 -8.50 9.52 3.17
C ILE A 312 -8.81 8.23 2.42
N ALA A 313 -8.28 7.08 2.88
CA ALA A 313 -8.58 5.79 2.26
C ALA A 313 -10.07 5.44 2.35
N ALA A 314 -10.69 5.58 3.52
CA ALA A 314 -12.12 5.32 3.66
C ALA A 314 -12.98 6.31 2.86
N LEU A 315 -12.62 7.59 2.86
CA LEU A 315 -13.32 8.64 2.11
C LEU A 315 -13.29 8.39 0.59
N THR A 316 -12.12 8.02 0.06
CA THR A 316 -11.95 7.82 -1.39
C THR A 316 -12.50 6.48 -1.88
N ILE A 317 -12.52 5.44 -1.02
CA ILE A 317 -12.91 4.06 -1.38
C ILE A 317 -14.35 3.72 -1.02
N GLU A 318 -14.85 4.17 0.14
CA GLU A 318 -16.10 3.67 0.75
C GLU A 318 -17.21 4.71 0.86
N HIS A 319 -16.85 6.00 1.01
CA HIS A 319 -17.84 7.05 1.19
C HIS A 319 -18.58 7.34 -0.12
N ARG A 320 -19.88 7.09 -0.17
CA ARG A 320 -20.73 7.25 -1.38
C ARG A 320 -21.53 8.54 -1.38
N GLY A 321 -20.94 9.62 -0.88
CA GLY A 321 -21.59 10.94 -0.81
C GLY A 321 -20.59 12.10 -0.88
N VAL A 322 -21.07 13.30 -0.50
CA VAL A 322 -20.27 14.53 -0.42
C VAL A 322 -19.22 14.39 0.68
N ILE A 323 -17.95 14.65 0.37
CA ILE A 323 -16.87 14.74 1.36
C ILE A 323 -16.81 16.18 1.86
N SER A 324 -16.76 16.38 3.18
CA SER A 324 -16.63 17.70 3.82
C SER A 324 -15.47 18.51 3.21
N ALA A 325 -15.73 19.76 2.84
CA ALA A 325 -14.76 20.65 2.21
C ALA A 325 -13.51 20.89 3.08
N GLU A 326 -13.65 20.81 4.42
CA GLU A 326 -12.54 20.96 5.37
C GLU A 326 -11.45 19.88 5.19
N LEU A 327 -11.80 18.72 4.63
CA LEU A 327 -10.88 17.60 4.42
C LEU A 327 -10.19 17.64 3.06
N HIS A 328 -10.65 18.47 2.12
CA HIS A 328 -10.16 18.48 0.72
C HIS A 328 -8.68 18.84 0.64
N ALA A 329 -8.21 19.78 1.48
CA ALA A 329 -6.80 20.13 1.55
C ALA A 329 -5.92 18.96 2.02
N GLY A 330 -6.38 18.20 3.03
CA GLY A 330 -5.68 17.02 3.52
C GLY A 330 -5.71 15.84 2.54
N ILE A 331 -6.80 15.68 1.77
CA ILE A 331 -6.90 14.66 0.71
C ILE A 331 -5.87 14.91 -0.40
N GLY A 332 -5.58 16.17 -0.74
CA GLY A 332 -4.57 16.50 -1.75
C GLY A 332 -4.84 15.77 -3.07
N SER A 333 -3.80 15.17 -3.66
CA SER A 333 -3.89 14.49 -4.96
C SER A 333 -4.34 13.02 -4.92
N TRP A 334 -4.84 12.52 -3.78
CA TRP A 334 -5.30 11.13 -3.66
C TRP A 334 -6.61 10.88 -4.43
N LEU A 335 -6.55 10.05 -5.47
CA LEU A 335 -7.70 9.60 -6.24
C LEU A 335 -8.35 8.34 -5.64
N PHE A 336 -7.55 7.45 -5.04
CA PHE A 336 -8.04 6.19 -4.45
C PHE A 336 -7.09 5.67 -3.37
N GLY A 337 -7.59 5.48 -2.16
CA GLY A 337 -6.79 5.02 -1.02
C GLY A 337 -5.86 6.12 -0.48
N CYS A 338 -4.99 5.75 0.46
CA CYS A 338 -3.94 6.60 1.01
C CYS A 338 -2.89 5.74 1.70
N ASP A 339 -1.61 6.02 1.43
CA ASP A 339 -0.48 5.27 1.99
C ASP A 339 0.34 6.09 3.00
N VAL A 340 -0.03 7.34 3.29
CA VAL A 340 0.81 8.29 4.06
C VAL A 340 1.27 7.70 5.40
N CYS A 341 0.38 7.07 6.16
CA CYS A 341 0.72 6.48 7.46
C CYS A 341 1.71 5.30 7.36
N GLN A 342 1.74 4.59 6.23
CA GLN A 342 2.71 3.54 5.93
C GLN A 342 4.01 4.13 5.40
N GLN A 343 3.96 5.10 4.49
CA GLN A 343 5.14 5.73 3.88
C GLN A 343 6.07 6.37 4.92
N VAL A 344 5.50 6.98 5.97
CA VAL A 344 6.29 7.58 7.05
C VAL A 344 6.71 6.59 8.15
N CYS A 345 6.20 5.35 8.11
CA CYS A 345 6.48 4.35 9.13
C CYS A 345 7.95 3.88 9.04
N PRO A 346 8.74 3.96 10.13
CA PRO A 346 10.13 3.50 10.12
C PRO A 346 10.31 2.04 9.72
N HIS A 347 9.32 1.18 10.02
CA HIS A 347 9.37 -0.25 9.69
C HIS A 347 9.22 -0.55 8.20
N ASN A 348 8.84 0.44 7.40
CA ASN A 348 8.74 0.31 5.94
C ASN A 348 10.01 0.76 5.21
N GLN A 349 11.07 1.11 5.95
CA GLN A 349 12.38 1.32 5.35
C GLN A 349 12.98 -0.03 4.93
N PRO A 350 13.70 -0.10 3.79
CA PRO A 350 14.34 -1.34 3.35
C PRO A 350 15.29 -1.91 4.41
N THR A 351 15.23 -3.23 4.61
CA THR A 351 16.15 -4.00 5.46
C THR A 351 16.60 -5.27 4.73
N GLU A 352 17.67 -5.92 5.21
CA GLU A 352 18.09 -7.23 4.69
C GLU A 352 16.95 -8.26 4.73
N ARG A 353 16.10 -8.22 5.76
CA ARG A 353 14.94 -9.12 5.89
C ARG A 353 13.88 -8.80 4.85
N SER A 354 13.53 -7.53 4.63
CA SER A 354 12.53 -7.17 3.60
C SER A 354 12.97 -7.56 2.20
N ASP A 355 14.28 -7.51 1.92
CA ASP A 355 14.85 -7.88 0.62
C ASP A 355 14.88 -9.40 0.42
N SER A 356 14.95 -10.18 1.50
CA SER A 356 14.89 -11.65 1.46
C SER A 356 13.47 -12.20 1.25
N VAL A 357 12.44 -11.43 1.59
CA VAL A 357 11.04 -11.81 1.42
C VAL A 357 10.60 -11.44 0.00
N VAL A 358 10.55 -12.46 -0.86
CA VAL A 358 10.22 -12.32 -2.28
C VAL A 358 8.85 -11.67 -2.45
N VAL A 359 8.81 -10.55 -3.18
CA VAL A 359 7.58 -9.96 -3.66
C VAL A 359 7.20 -10.66 -4.95
N GLY A 360 6.12 -11.43 -4.92
CA GLY A 360 5.59 -12.02 -6.13
C GLY A 360 5.27 -10.93 -7.16
N ASN A 361 5.55 -11.18 -8.43
CA ASN A 361 5.20 -10.26 -9.52
C ASN A 361 3.68 -10.03 -9.68
N THR A 362 2.87 -10.69 -8.86
CA THR A 362 1.42 -10.69 -8.91
C THR A 362 0.80 -9.31 -8.70
N TYR A 363 1.41 -8.48 -7.84
CA TYR A 363 0.95 -7.13 -7.54
C TYR A 363 1.75 -6.04 -8.25
N THR A 364 2.60 -6.41 -9.21
CA THR A 364 3.29 -5.42 -10.04
C THR A 364 2.28 -4.42 -10.60
N PRO A 365 2.53 -3.10 -10.46
CA PRO A 365 1.65 -2.07 -11.00
C PRO A 365 1.32 -2.34 -12.47
N ARG A 366 0.03 -2.32 -12.78
CA ARG A 366 -0.53 -2.48 -14.14
C ARG A 366 -1.10 -1.19 -14.68
N LEU A 367 -1.34 -0.24 -13.79
CA LEU A 367 -1.88 1.06 -14.09
C LEU A 367 -0.73 2.02 -14.29
N HIS A 368 -0.78 2.73 -15.40
CA HIS A 368 -0.02 3.95 -15.58
C HIS A 368 -0.55 5.02 -14.62
N GLU A 369 0.25 6.06 -14.42
CA GLU A 369 -0.18 7.24 -13.69
C GLU A 369 -1.46 7.81 -14.31
N LEU A 370 -2.39 8.23 -13.45
CA LEU A 370 -3.65 8.80 -13.87
C LEU A 370 -3.56 10.32 -13.83
N GLU A 371 -3.73 10.92 -15.00
CA GLU A 371 -3.85 12.37 -15.13
C GLU A 371 -5.21 12.82 -14.61
N ILE A 372 -5.22 13.87 -13.77
CA ILE A 372 -6.46 14.37 -13.15
C ILE A 372 -7.49 14.77 -14.20
N LEU A 373 -7.05 15.45 -15.27
CA LEU A 373 -7.92 15.89 -16.35
C LEU A 373 -8.60 14.71 -17.08
N ASP A 374 -7.89 13.60 -17.24
CA ASP A 374 -8.45 12.41 -17.89
C ASP A 374 -9.53 11.79 -17.01
N VAL A 375 -9.26 11.68 -15.70
CA VAL A 375 -10.24 11.12 -14.74
C VAL A 375 -11.50 11.99 -14.67
N LEU A 376 -11.38 13.32 -14.67
CA LEU A 376 -12.53 14.24 -14.72
C LEU A 376 -13.40 14.02 -15.97
N ARG A 377 -12.83 13.48 -17.05
CA ARG A 377 -13.51 13.24 -18.33
C ARG A 377 -13.92 11.79 -18.55
N TRP A 378 -13.62 10.89 -17.59
CA TRP A 378 -13.95 9.49 -17.76
C TRP A 378 -15.43 9.26 -17.97
N THR A 379 -15.71 8.38 -18.93
CA THR A 379 -16.99 7.70 -19.03
C THR A 379 -16.98 6.40 -18.23
N GLU A 380 -18.14 5.78 -18.06
CA GLU A 380 -18.21 4.45 -17.44
C GLU A 380 -17.44 3.40 -18.25
N GLN A 381 -17.37 3.56 -19.58
CA GLN A 381 -16.57 2.68 -20.44
C GLN A 381 -15.07 2.84 -20.17
N ASP A 382 -14.59 4.07 -19.96
CA ASP A 382 -13.19 4.33 -19.59
C ASP A 382 -12.85 3.69 -18.24
N ARG A 383 -13.72 3.91 -17.23
CA ARG A 383 -13.57 3.33 -15.89
C ARG A 383 -13.48 1.81 -15.95
N VAL A 384 -14.39 1.15 -16.67
CA VAL A 384 -14.37 -0.31 -16.81
C VAL A 384 -13.10 -0.77 -17.53
N ARG A 385 -12.77 -0.17 -18.68
CA ARG A 385 -11.59 -0.55 -19.48
C ARG A 385 -10.29 -0.43 -18.69
N LEU A 386 -10.13 0.67 -17.95
CA LEU A 386 -8.88 0.98 -17.25
C LEU A 386 -8.76 0.24 -15.92
N LEU A 387 -9.86 0.05 -15.17
CA LEU A 387 -9.79 -0.46 -13.80
C LEU A 387 -10.12 -1.95 -13.68
N GLN A 388 -10.69 -2.59 -14.71
CA GLN A 388 -11.09 -4.00 -14.65
C GLN A 388 -9.94 -4.91 -14.21
N GLY A 389 -10.24 -5.75 -13.21
CA GLY A 389 -9.27 -6.73 -12.69
C GLY A 389 -8.32 -6.18 -11.63
N THR A 390 -8.53 -4.94 -11.18
CA THR A 390 -7.86 -4.31 -10.04
C THR A 390 -8.87 -4.05 -8.90
N PRO A 391 -8.41 -3.78 -7.66
CA PRO A 391 -9.31 -3.37 -6.57
C PRO A 391 -10.05 -2.04 -6.82
N LEU A 392 -9.56 -1.22 -7.77
CA LEU A 392 -10.08 0.10 -8.08
C LEU A 392 -11.52 0.12 -8.59
N THR A 393 -12.04 -1.03 -9.07
CA THR A 393 -13.45 -1.15 -9.50
C THR A 393 -14.45 -0.93 -8.36
N ARG A 394 -13.97 -0.93 -7.10
CA ARG A 394 -14.79 -0.71 -5.91
C ARG A 394 -15.42 0.68 -5.85
N ALA A 395 -14.72 1.70 -6.34
CA ALA A 395 -15.24 3.05 -6.47
C ALA A 395 -16.04 3.21 -7.77
N THR A 396 -17.22 3.84 -7.68
CA THR A 396 -18.07 4.16 -8.84
C THR A 396 -17.50 5.34 -9.62
N LEU A 397 -17.98 5.56 -10.85
CA LEU A 397 -17.55 6.69 -11.66
C LEU A 397 -17.71 8.03 -10.92
N ASP A 398 -18.86 8.25 -10.28
CA ASP A 398 -19.13 9.48 -9.53
C ASP A 398 -18.13 9.68 -8.37
N MET A 399 -17.67 8.59 -7.72
CA MET A 399 -16.64 8.66 -6.70
C MET A 399 -15.28 9.05 -7.30
N TRP A 400 -14.93 8.50 -8.47
CA TRP A 400 -13.72 8.88 -9.20
C TRP A 400 -13.76 10.36 -9.62
N HIS A 401 -14.89 10.83 -10.17
CA HIS A 401 -15.08 12.23 -10.51
C HIS A 401 -14.99 13.14 -9.28
N ARG A 402 -15.66 12.80 -8.18
CA ARG A 402 -15.54 13.55 -6.92
C ARG A 402 -14.09 13.62 -6.45
N ASN A 403 -13.39 12.49 -6.40
CA ASN A 403 -12.01 12.44 -5.91
C ASN A 403 -11.08 13.24 -6.83
N ALA A 404 -11.30 13.17 -8.16
CA ALA A 404 -10.56 13.97 -9.13
C ALA A 404 -10.86 15.47 -9.00
N CYS A 405 -12.11 15.86 -8.71
CA CYS A 405 -12.44 17.25 -8.40
C CYS A 405 -11.62 17.75 -7.22
N ILE A 406 -11.57 17.00 -6.11
CA ILE A 406 -10.79 17.36 -4.93
C ILE A 406 -9.29 17.48 -5.27
N ALA A 407 -8.75 16.49 -5.99
CA ALA A 407 -7.35 16.44 -6.39
C ALA A 407 -6.94 17.55 -7.38
N ALA A 408 -7.88 18.05 -8.18
CA ALA A 408 -7.65 19.14 -9.14
C ALA A 408 -7.17 20.44 -8.48
N ALA A 409 -7.40 20.63 -7.18
CA ALA A 409 -6.90 21.79 -6.45
C ALA A 409 -5.37 21.93 -6.50
N GLU A 410 -4.63 20.80 -6.57
CA GLU A 410 -3.17 20.78 -6.66
C GLU A 410 -2.66 21.16 -8.06
N TYR A 411 -3.56 21.24 -9.05
CA TYR A 411 -3.28 21.54 -10.45
C TYR A 411 -4.03 22.80 -10.90
N GLY A 412 -4.32 23.69 -9.95
CA GLY A 412 -5.13 24.87 -10.17
C GLY A 412 -4.58 25.84 -11.21
N ASP A 413 -3.32 25.77 -11.64
CA ASP A 413 -2.76 26.64 -12.68
C ASP A 413 -3.01 26.14 -14.11
N ASP A 414 -3.47 24.89 -14.28
CA ASP A 414 -3.80 24.33 -15.58
C ASP A 414 -5.18 24.84 -16.06
N ALA A 415 -5.19 25.52 -17.21
CA ALA A 415 -6.40 26.13 -17.76
C ALA A 415 -7.48 25.11 -18.15
N LEU A 416 -7.09 23.90 -18.59
CA LEU A 416 -8.04 22.85 -18.96
C LEU A 416 -8.68 22.22 -17.71
N ILE A 417 -7.90 22.04 -16.65
CA ILE A 417 -8.43 21.57 -15.35
C ILE A 417 -9.35 22.62 -14.74
N ARG A 418 -8.97 23.90 -14.74
CA ARG A 418 -9.86 25.01 -14.30
C ARG A 418 -11.20 24.98 -15.04
N GLN A 419 -11.16 24.86 -16.36
CA GLN A 419 -12.39 24.82 -17.16
C GLN A 419 -13.25 23.61 -16.79
N ALA A 420 -12.67 22.41 -16.69
CA ALA A 420 -13.40 21.20 -16.33
C ALA A 420 -14.07 21.31 -14.94
N ILE A 421 -13.38 21.91 -13.96
CA ILE A 421 -13.95 22.15 -12.62
C ILE A 421 -15.09 23.16 -12.67
N SER A 422 -14.94 24.26 -13.43
CA SER A 422 -16.03 25.23 -13.62
C SER A 422 -17.26 24.58 -14.24
N ASP A 423 -17.07 23.79 -15.29
CA ASP A 423 -18.16 23.09 -15.99
C ASP A 423 -18.91 22.13 -15.06
N LEU A 424 -18.17 21.36 -14.24
CA LEU A 424 -18.76 20.45 -13.26
C LEU A 424 -19.45 21.17 -12.09
N ALA A 425 -18.97 22.34 -11.69
CA ALA A 425 -19.57 23.14 -10.62
C ALA A 425 -20.92 23.75 -11.03
N ASP A 426 -21.05 24.12 -12.31
CA ASP A 426 -22.26 24.75 -12.88
C ASP A 426 -23.21 23.73 -13.55
N SER A 427 -22.79 22.47 -13.69
CA SER A 427 -23.60 21.42 -14.32
C SER A 427 -24.82 21.05 -13.48
N GLY A 428 -26.02 21.19 -14.05
CA GLY A 428 -27.26 20.69 -13.44
C GLY A 428 -27.46 19.17 -13.54
N GLU A 429 -26.61 18.47 -14.31
CA GLU A 429 -26.73 17.03 -14.57
C GLU A 429 -25.76 16.18 -13.74
N ALA A 430 -24.66 16.77 -13.25
CA ALA A 430 -23.67 16.05 -12.47
C ALA A 430 -24.25 15.58 -11.11
N PRO A 431 -23.84 14.42 -10.57
CA PRO A 431 -24.24 13.99 -9.24
C PRO A 431 -23.85 15.01 -8.16
N GLU A 432 -24.66 15.16 -7.11
CA GLU A 432 -24.45 16.13 -6.02
C GLU A 432 -23.03 16.06 -5.43
N MET A 433 -22.51 14.85 -5.17
CA MET A 433 -21.15 14.66 -4.66
C MET A 433 -20.05 15.24 -5.56
N VAL A 434 -20.26 15.22 -6.87
CA VAL A 434 -19.31 15.75 -7.87
C VAL A 434 -19.45 17.27 -7.94
N GLN A 435 -20.69 17.79 -8.02
CA GLN A 435 -20.95 19.23 -8.04
C GLN A 435 -20.39 19.92 -6.81
N GLU A 436 -20.64 19.40 -5.60
CA GLU A 436 -20.18 20.04 -4.36
C GLU A 436 -18.65 19.98 -4.23
N ALA A 437 -18.01 18.89 -4.66
CA ALA A 437 -16.55 18.83 -4.74
C ALA A 437 -15.99 19.83 -5.76
N ALA A 438 -16.63 19.98 -6.93
CA ALA A 438 -16.23 20.94 -7.96
C ALA A 438 -16.38 22.39 -7.47
N LYS A 439 -17.51 22.74 -6.84
CA LYS A 439 -17.74 24.08 -6.25
C LYS A 439 -16.73 24.41 -5.16
N ALA A 440 -16.46 23.48 -4.25
CA ALA A 440 -15.46 23.67 -3.20
C ALA A 440 -14.06 23.88 -3.79
N THR A 441 -13.70 23.07 -4.79
CA THR A 441 -12.41 23.18 -5.48
C THR A 441 -12.29 24.48 -6.27
N TRP A 442 -13.35 24.89 -6.97
CA TRP A 442 -13.39 26.15 -7.71
C TRP A 442 -13.12 27.35 -6.81
N ARG A 443 -13.75 27.41 -5.63
CA ARG A 443 -13.48 28.47 -4.63
C ARG A 443 -12.01 28.47 -4.22
N ARG A 444 -11.42 27.30 -3.98
CA ARG A 444 -10.01 27.15 -3.57
C ARG A 444 -9.03 27.64 -4.65
N ILE A 445 -9.23 27.28 -5.91
CA ILE A 445 -8.29 27.63 -7.00
C ILE A 445 -8.47 29.07 -7.54
N THR A 446 -9.60 29.71 -7.25
CA THR A 446 -9.88 31.11 -7.62
C THR A 446 -9.64 32.11 -6.48
N GLY A 447 -9.27 31.64 -5.28
CA GLY A 447 -9.00 32.49 -4.13
C GLY A 447 -10.26 33.03 -3.43
N GLY A 448 -11.40 32.36 -3.59
CA GLY A 448 -12.62 32.66 -2.84
C GLY A 448 -12.46 32.34 -1.35
N PRO A 449 -13.22 33.00 -0.45
CA PRO A 449 -13.14 32.72 0.98
C PRO A 449 -13.50 31.26 1.27
N ALA A 450 -12.70 30.59 2.10
CA ALA A 450 -13.01 29.26 2.63
C ALA A 450 -14.26 29.37 3.51
N SER A 451 -15.33 28.68 3.11
CA SER A 451 -16.63 28.65 3.81
C SER A 451 -16.67 27.58 4.89
#